data_AF-A0A1C6LAP8-F1
#
_entry.id   AF-A0A1C6LAP8-F1
#
_cell.length_a   1.000
_cell.length_b   1.000
_cell.length_c   1.000
_cell.angle_alpha   90.00
_cell.angle_beta   90.00
_cell.angle_gamma   90.00
#
_symmetry.space_group_name_H-M   'P 1'
#
loop_
_entity.id
_entity.type
_entity.pdbx_description
1 polymer ?
#
loop_
_entity_poly.entity_id
_entity_poly.type
_entity_poly.pdbx_seq_one_letter_code
_entity_poly.pdbx_strand_id
1 'polypeptide(L)'
;MTGRELIVYILENNLENENIFNPGEDLEGCIFIREDRAAADCGVGVATIKAWCARNFLDFVRHGGCIYILKNKKYEEVKRWEEI
;
A
#
# COMPACT_ATOMS: atom_id res chain seq x y z
N MET A 1 0.54 -10.06 22.04
CA MET A 1 0.77 -8.63 21.86
C MET A 1 -0.55 -7.92 21.63
N THR A 2 -0.97 -7.07 22.56
CA THR A 2 -2.14 -6.19 22.46
C THR A 2 -1.74 -4.85 21.86
N GLY A 3 -2.72 -4.03 21.46
CA GLY A 3 -2.44 -2.66 21.00
C GLY A 3 -1.70 -1.81 22.05
N ARG A 4 -1.99 -2.03 23.34
CA ARG A 4 -1.26 -1.35 24.43
C ARG A 4 0.20 -1.78 24.47
N GLU A 5 0.47 -3.08 24.41
CA GLU A 5 1.83 -3.63 24.43
C GLU A 5 2.64 -3.12 23.22
N LEU A 6 1.99 -2.99 22.06
CA LEU A 6 2.61 -2.41 20.86
C LEU A 6 2.97 -0.93 21.05
N ILE A 7 2.06 -0.12 21.61
CA ILE A 7 2.33 1.31 21.85
C ILE A 7 3.51 1.48 22.82
N VAL A 8 3.53 0.71 23.91
CA VAL A 8 4.63 0.76 24.88
C VAL A 8 5.95 0.37 24.21
N TYR A 9 5.94 -0.71 23.43
CA TYR A 9 7.12 -1.16 22.70
C TYR A 9 7.68 -0.11 21.74
N ILE A 10 6.83 0.59 20.98
CA ILE A 10 7.25 1.68 20.08
C ILE A 10 7.99 2.76 20.86
N LEU A 11 7.41 3.23 21.97
CA LEU A 11 7.95 4.32 22.78
C LEU A 11 9.24 3.93 23.52
N GLU A 12 9.32 2.71 24.05
CA GLU A 12 10.52 2.23 24.75
C GLU A 12 11.74 2.10 23.83
N ASN A 13 11.50 1.88 22.54
CA ASN A 13 12.55 1.68 21.54
C ASN A 13 12.76 2.91 20.63
N ASN A 14 12.09 4.03 20.89
CA ASN A 14 12.13 5.27 20.07
C ASN A 14 11.75 5.06 18.60
N LEU A 15 10.94 4.03 18.30
CA LEU A 15 10.57 3.66 16.94
C LEU A 15 9.64 4.71 16.28
N GLU A 16 9.03 5.60 17.07
CA GLU A 16 8.27 6.73 16.55
C GLU A 16 9.13 7.76 15.79
N ASN A 17 10.45 7.72 15.98
CA ASN A 17 11.40 8.57 15.25
C ASN A 17 11.96 7.88 14.01
N GLU A 18 11.73 6.58 13.83
CA GLU A 18 12.18 5.88 12.64
C GLU A 18 11.38 6.30 11.42
N ASN A 19 12.08 6.46 10.31
CA ASN A 19 11.44 6.85 9.06
C ASN A 19 10.72 5.63 8.47
N ILE A 20 9.39 5.69 8.48
CA ILE A 20 8.52 4.67 7.88
C ILE A 20 8.53 4.69 6.35
N PHE A 21 9.14 5.70 5.73
CA PHE A 21 9.28 5.83 4.27
C PHE A 21 10.75 6.02 3.90
N ASN A 22 11.47 4.91 3.70
CA ASN A 22 12.80 4.93 3.10
C ASN A 22 12.67 4.91 1.57
N PRO A 23 13.08 5.96 0.84
CA PRO A 23 12.89 6.07 -0.60
C PRO A 23 13.72 5.08 -1.45
N GLY A 24 14.46 4.17 -0.82
CA GLY A 24 15.28 3.14 -1.49
C GLY A 24 15.10 1.72 -0.95
N GLU A 25 14.24 1.50 0.06
CA GLU A 25 13.84 0.14 0.45
C GLU A 25 12.56 -0.23 -0.30
N ASP A 26 12.56 -1.42 -0.90
CA ASP A 26 11.32 -1.99 -1.40
C ASP A 26 10.31 -2.00 -0.25
N LEU A 27 9.16 -1.34 -0.49
CA LEU A 27 8.02 -1.21 0.42
C LEU A 27 7.32 -2.56 0.66
N GLU A 28 8.08 -3.65 0.80
CA GLU A 28 7.58 -5.01 0.87
C GLU A 28 6.72 -5.19 2.14
N GLY A 29 7.09 -4.51 3.23
CA GLY A 29 6.31 -4.41 4.48
C GLY A 29 5.32 -3.24 4.56
N CYS A 30 5.31 -2.33 3.58
CA CYS A 30 4.36 -1.22 3.58
C CYS A 30 3.01 -1.70 3.06
N ILE A 31 1.98 -1.57 3.89
CA ILE A 31 0.62 -2.00 3.54
C ILE A 31 0.02 -1.18 2.38
N PHE A 32 0.59 -0.01 2.07
CA PHE A 32 0.15 0.83 0.96
C PHE A 32 1.24 0.95 -0.12
N ILE A 33 0.83 0.93 -1.39
CA ILE A 33 1.69 1.22 -2.55
C ILE A 33 1.12 2.37 -3.37
N ARG A 34 1.97 3.15 -4.03
CA ARG A 34 1.53 4.25 -4.89
C ARG A 34 0.99 3.73 -6.23
N GLU A 35 0.09 4.49 -6.86
CA GLU A 35 -0.61 4.13 -8.11
C GLU A 35 0.29 3.75 -9.29
N ASP A 36 1.48 4.35 -9.40
CA ASP A 36 2.46 4.04 -10.43
C ASP A 36 3.16 2.69 -10.18
N ARG A 37 3.44 2.36 -8.92
CA ARG A 37 3.95 1.04 -8.57
C ARG A 37 2.88 -0.03 -8.72
N ALA A 38 1.64 0.24 -8.31
CA ALA A 38 0.51 -0.67 -8.53
C ALA A 38 0.29 -0.95 -10.01
N ALA A 39 0.40 0.08 -10.86
CA ALA A 39 0.32 -0.06 -12.30
C ALA A 39 1.40 -1.00 -12.85
N ALA A 40 2.66 -0.82 -12.42
CA ALA A 40 3.76 -1.70 -12.80
C ALA A 40 3.57 -3.15 -12.29
N ASP A 41 3.15 -3.32 -11.03
CA ASP A 41 2.91 -4.61 -10.40
C ASP A 41 1.79 -5.41 -11.07
N CYS A 42 0.80 -4.73 -11.64
CA CYS A 42 -0.37 -5.33 -12.29
C CYS A 42 -0.29 -5.33 -13.82
N GLY A 43 0.82 -4.88 -14.43
CA GLY A 43 0.96 -4.83 -15.89
C GLY A 43 0.04 -3.83 -16.62
N VAL A 44 -0.60 -2.90 -15.90
CA VAL A 44 -1.61 -1.98 -16.45
C VAL A 44 -1.17 -0.52 -16.42
N GLY A 45 -1.88 0.35 -17.14
CA GLY A 45 -1.71 1.79 -17.01
C GLY A 45 -2.28 2.36 -15.71
N VAL A 46 -1.73 3.47 -15.22
CA VAL A 46 -2.24 4.21 -14.04
C VAL A 46 -3.72 4.59 -14.18
N ALA A 47 -4.19 4.84 -15.40
CA ALA A 47 -5.61 5.11 -15.68
C ALA A 47 -6.51 3.92 -15.29
N THR A 48 -6.04 2.68 -15.49
CA THR A 48 -6.76 1.46 -15.08
C THR A 48 -6.84 1.35 -13.57
N ILE A 49 -5.73 1.60 -12.86
CA ILE A 49 -5.71 1.63 -11.38
C ILE A 49 -6.72 2.67 -10.85
N LYS A 50 -6.74 3.87 -11.45
CA LYS A 50 -7.72 4.92 -11.11
C LYS A 50 -9.16 4.49 -11.35
N ALA A 51 -9.43 3.80 -12.46
CA ALA A 51 -10.76 3.26 -12.75
C ALA A 51 -11.18 2.17 -11.76
N TRP A 52 -10.27 1.27 -11.37
CA TRP A 52 -10.52 0.24 -10.36
C TRP A 52 -10.83 0.83 -8.99
N CYS A 53 -10.05 1.83 -8.57
CA CYS A 53 -10.32 2.59 -7.34
C CYS A 53 -11.71 3.27 -7.41
N ALA A 54 -12.03 3.95 -8.52
CA ALA A 54 -13.32 4.63 -8.70
C ALA A 54 -14.52 3.67 -8.69
N ARG A 55 -14.30 2.40 -9.07
CA ARG A 55 -15.31 1.33 -9.05
C ARG A 55 -15.27 0.45 -7.81
N ASN A 56 -14.47 0.81 -6.80
CA ASN A 56 -14.35 0.10 -5.52
C ASN A 56 -13.76 -1.33 -5.61
N PHE A 57 -13.04 -1.63 -6.71
CA PHE A 57 -12.29 -2.89 -6.89
C PHE A 57 -11.02 -2.93 -6.04
N LEU A 58 -10.51 -1.78 -5.61
CA LEU A 58 -9.34 -1.64 -4.76
C LEU A 58 -9.69 -0.78 -3.55
N ASP A 59 -9.11 -1.12 -2.39
CA ASP A 59 -9.16 -0.25 -1.22
C ASP A 59 -7.97 0.73 -1.29
N PHE A 60 -8.24 2.02 -1.13
CA PHE A 60 -7.22 3.06 -1.36
C PHE A 60 -7.44 4.29 -0.49
N VAL A 61 -6.40 5.11 -0.37
CA VAL A 61 -6.43 6.45 0.23
C VAL A 61 -5.83 7.48 -0.74
N ARG A 62 -6.29 8.73 -0.65
CA ARG A 62 -5.71 9.86 -1.39
C ARG A 62 -4.88 10.72 -0.45
N HIS A 63 -3.64 11.00 -0.84
CA HIS A 63 -2.75 11.89 -0.11
C HIS A 63 -1.82 12.61 -1.08
N GLY A 64 -1.65 13.92 -0.92
CA GLY A 64 -0.74 14.71 -1.78
C GLY A 64 -1.05 14.66 -3.29
N GLY A 65 -2.30 14.43 -3.68
CA GLY A 65 -2.69 14.27 -5.10
C GLY A 65 -2.43 12.89 -5.70
N CYS A 66 -1.86 11.97 -4.94
CA CYS A 66 -1.59 10.58 -5.34
C CYS A 66 -2.62 9.61 -4.73
N ILE A 67 -2.87 8.50 -5.42
CA ILE A 67 -3.58 7.35 -4.85
C ILE A 67 -2.59 6.35 -4.29
N TYR A 68 -2.89 5.88 -3.08
CA TYR A 68 -2.18 4.81 -2.39
C TYR A 68 -3.11 3.62 -2.19
N ILE A 69 -2.76 2.47 -2.75
CA ILE A 69 -3.55 1.25 -2.81
C ILE A 69 -3.12 0.35 -1.66
N LEU A 70 -4.09 -0.18 -0.91
CA LEU A 70 -3.86 -1.13 0.18
C LEU A 70 -3.56 -2.52 -0.39
N LYS A 71 -2.43 -3.13 -0.03
CA LYS A 71 -2.03 -4.51 -0.37
C LYS A 71 -2.85 -5.53 0.43
N ASN A 72 -4.12 -5.66 0.10
CA ASN A 72 -5.04 -6.61 0.73
C ASN A 72 -5.56 -7.65 -0.27
N LYS A 73 -6.56 -8.46 0.15
CA LYS A 73 -7.15 -9.51 -0.69
C LYS A 73 -7.65 -9.00 -2.05
N LYS A 74 -8.27 -7.82 -2.10
CA LYS A 74 -8.75 -7.23 -3.37
C LYS A 74 -7.61 -6.90 -4.31
N TYR A 75 -6.50 -6.38 -3.76
CA TYR A 75 -5.30 -6.10 -4.55
C TYR A 75 -4.69 -7.37 -5.14
N GLU A 76 -4.57 -8.43 -4.35
CA GLU A 76 -4.06 -9.72 -4.83
C GLU A 76 -4.98 -10.38 -5.87
N GLU A 77 -6.29 -10.18 -5.77
CA GLU A 77 -7.26 -10.67 -6.76
C GLU A 77 -7.06 -10.00 -8.12
N VAL A 78 -6.93 -8.67 -8.18
CA VAL A 78 -6.73 -7.97 -9.47
C VAL A 78 -5.34 -8.18 -10.06
N LYS A 79 -4.32 -8.39 -9.21
CA LYS A 79 -2.96 -8.67 -9.66
C LYS A 79 -2.86 -10.02 -10.40
N ARG A 80 -3.66 -11.01 -10.01
CA ARG A 80 -3.67 -12.34 -10.63
C ARG A 80 -4.43 -12.41 -11.96
N TRP A 81 -5.14 -11.36 -12.35
CA TRP A 81 -5.92 -11.38 -13.61
C TRP A 81 -5.05 -11.47 -14.87
N GLU A 82 -3.73 -11.27 -14.77
CA GLU A 82 -2.79 -11.48 -15.87
C GLU A 82 -2.23 -12.91 -15.98
N GLU A 83 -2.51 -13.80 -15.03
CA GLU A 83 -2.05 -15.21 -15.07
C GLU A 83 -3.01 -16.16 -15.82
N ILE A 84 -4.05 -15.63 -16.47
CA ILE A 84 -5.07 -16.37 -17.24
C ILE A 84 -5.05 -15.90 -18.70
#